data_AF-A0A3L7TAC5-F1
#
_entry.id   AF-A0A3L7TAC5-F1
#
_cell.length_a   1.000
_cell.length_b   1.000
_cell.length_c   1.000
_cell.angle_alpha   90.00
_cell.angle_beta   90.00
_cell.angle_gamma   90.00
#
_symmetry.space_group_name_H-M   'P 1'
#
loop_
_entity.id
_entity.type
_entity.pdbx_description
1 polymer ?
#
loop_
_entity_poly.entity_id
_entity_poly.type
_entity_poly.pdbx_seq_one_letter_code
_entity_poly.pdbx_strand_id
1 'polypeptide(L)'
;MRTSTIATLALTAAALTTTIASAAGFVGNTVAAAPVRNVVGMSQASTMPMLLALPIKVIMCSGAGESPVFVATGLATALATGSTYTIEATLINVTTTRFLIRNTGMSNNGILKVNFGGMTQSMVFDRTQPSPGSAGSLTGRDVAYLGGSGFWNAQAIWSSPIKVGAAAVQNDAYNMLTINFSTCFMAGNFIQFNVDTDKAG
;
A
#
# COMPACT_ATOMS: atom_id res chain seq x y z
N MET A 1 30.94 -49.37 -52.51
CA MET A 1 30.10 -48.16 -52.34
C MET A 1 29.60 -48.15 -50.91
N ARG A 2 30.01 -47.18 -50.08
CA ARG A 2 29.66 -47.12 -48.66
C ARG A 2 28.53 -46.11 -48.49
N THR A 3 27.44 -46.58 -47.91
CA THR A 3 26.23 -45.83 -47.53
C THR A 3 26.54 -44.93 -46.35
N SER A 4 26.28 -43.62 -46.48
CA SER A 4 26.34 -42.69 -45.33
C SER A 4 24.91 -42.29 -44.96
N THR A 5 24.43 -42.85 -43.86
CA THR A 5 23.18 -42.47 -43.20
C THR A 5 23.40 -41.11 -42.52
N ILE A 6 22.72 -40.08 -42.99
CA ILE A 6 22.72 -38.76 -42.35
C ILE A 6 21.77 -38.85 -41.15
N ALA A 7 22.32 -38.82 -39.93
CA ALA A 7 21.53 -38.75 -38.71
C ALA A 7 21.05 -37.32 -38.48
N THR A 8 19.74 -37.10 -38.61
CA THR A 8 19.10 -35.82 -38.31
C THR A 8 19.00 -35.65 -36.79
N LEU A 9 19.75 -34.70 -36.22
CA LEU A 9 19.57 -34.27 -34.83
C LEU A 9 18.33 -33.37 -34.73
N ALA A 10 17.26 -33.85 -34.11
CA ALA A 10 16.12 -33.03 -33.74
C ALA A 10 16.41 -32.31 -32.41
N LEU A 11 16.61 -30.98 -32.45
CA LEU A 11 16.58 -30.16 -31.25
C LEU A 11 15.12 -29.94 -30.84
N THR A 12 14.68 -30.59 -29.78
CA THR A 12 13.45 -30.22 -29.07
C THR A 12 13.77 -29.06 -28.14
N ALA A 13 13.28 -27.86 -28.46
CA ALA A 13 13.30 -26.74 -27.55
C ALA A 13 12.34 -27.03 -26.39
N ALA A 14 12.89 -27.40 -25.23
CA ALA A 14 12.12 -27.46 -24.00
C ALA A 14 11.65 -26.04 -23.65
N ALA A 15 10.35 -25.80 -23.69
CA ALA A 15 9.75 -24.58 -23.18
C ALA A 15 10.04 -24.51 -21.67
N LEU A 16 11.01 -23.68 -21.28
CA LEU A 16 11.30 -23.37 -19.90
C LEU A 16 10.11 -22.56 -19.36
N THR A 17 9.11 -23.24 -18.80
CA THR A 17 8.16 -22.63 -17.88
C THR A 17 8.95 -22.15 -16.67
N THR A 18 9.45 -20.92 -16.71
CA THR A 18 9.96 -20.21 -15.54
C THR A 18 8.79 -19.95 -14.63
N THR A 19 8.53 -20.89 -13.71
CA THR A 19 7.80 -20.55 -12.49
C THR A 19 8.63 -19.48 -11.79
N ILE A 20 8.26 -18.21 -11.96
CA ILE A 20 8.80 -17.14 -11.13
C ILE A 20 8.36 -17.51 -9.72
N ALA A 21 9.27 -18.05 -8.92
CA ALA A 21 9.02 -18.30 -7.51
C ALA A 21 8.66 -16.93 -6.91
N SER A 22 7.39 -16.70 -6.55
CA SER A 22 7.05 -15.47 -5.85
C SER A 22 7.41 -15.64 -4.38
N ALA A 23 8.25 -14.75 -3.87
CA ALA A 23 8.52 -14.60 -2.45
C ALA A 23 7.76 -13.39 -1.87
N ALA A 24 6.69 -12.94 -2.54
CA ALA A 24 5.88 -11.80 -2.11
C ALA A 24 5.17 -12.16 -0.80
N GLY A 25 5.52 -11.46 0.27
CA GLY A 25 4.99 -11.71 1.61
C GLY A 25 4.55 -10.45 2.32
N PHE A 26 3.53 -10.56 3.18
CA PHE A 26 3.20 -9.54 4.15
C PHE A 26 3.64 -10.02 5.53
N VAL A 27 4.60 -9.31 6.13
CA VAL A 27 5.26 -9.74 7.37
C VAL A 27 4.62 -9.14 8.64
N GLY A 28 3.62 -8.26 8.48
CA GLY A 28 2.75 -7.86 9.58
C GLY A 28 2.50 -6.36 9.71
N ASN A 29 1.81 -6.02 10.80
CA ASN A 29 1.42 -4.68 11.21
C ASN A 29 2.23 -4.26 12.44
N THR A 30 2.81 -3.05 12.43
CA THR A 30 3.54 -2.49 13.57
C THR A 30 3.19 -1.03 13.79
N VAL A 31 3.49 -0.49 14.98
CA VAL A 31 3.34 0.92 15.31
C VAL A 31 4.73 1.53 15.49
N ALA A 32 4.93 2.73 14.95
CA ALA A 32 6.14 3.52 15.17
C ALA A 32 5.82 4.81 15.95
N ALA A 33 6.76 5.21 16.79
CA ALA A 33 6.68 6.48 17.52
C ALA A 33 6.75 7.67 16.55
N ALA A 34 5.84 8.62 16.72
CA ALA A 34 5.78 9.86 15.96
C ALA A 34 4.92 10.89 16.70
N PRO A 35 5.00 12.19 16.34
CA PRO A 35 4.19 13.23 16.97
C PRO A 35 2.69 12.94 16.88
N VAL A 36 2.00 13.18 17.99
CA VAL A 36 0.54 13.07 18.10
C VAL A 36 -0.11 14.18 17.27
N ARG A 37 -1.18 13.85 16.53
CA ARG A 37 -2.04 14.82 15.87
C ARG A 37 -3.34 14.99 16.64
N ASN A 38 -3.63 16.23 17.03
CA ASN A 38 -4.88 16.57 17.71
C ASN A 38 -5.98 16.89 16.70
N VAL A 39 -7.18 16.37 16.93
CA VAL A 39 -8.38 16.59 16.12
C VAL A 39 -9.57 16.86 17.04
N VAL A 40 -10.61 17.50 16.53
CA VAL A 40 -11.80 17.85 17.30
C VAL A 40 -12.76 16.66 17.40
N GLY A 41 -12.85 15.87 16.34
CA GLY A 41 -13.75 14.71 16.27
C GLY A 41 -13.31 13.67 15.25
N MET A 42 -13.94 12.50 15.35
CA MET A 42 -13.78 11.39 14.40
C MET A 42 -15.13 10.78 14.03
N SER A 43 -15.20 10.17 12.84
CA SER A 43 -16.38 9.42 12.38
C SER A 43 -16.02 8.41 11.29
N GLN A 44 -16.81 7.34 11.19
CA GLN A 44 -16.69 6.24 10.23
C GLN A 44 -17.27 6.58 8.84
N ALA A 45 -16.70 7.60 8.20
CA ALA A 45 -17.24 8.17 6.96
C ALA A 45 -16.15 8.69 6.02
N SER A 46 -15.32 7.77 5.50
CA SER A 46 -14.40 8.05 4.42
C SER A 46 -15.15 8.36 3.12
N THR A 47 -14.69 9.37 2.39
CA THR A 47 -15.34 9.87 1.17
C THR A 47 -14.31 10.15 0.08
N MET A 48 -14.77 10.22 -1.17
CA MET A 48 -13.89 10.48 -2.31
C MET A 48 -13.08 11.77 -2.15
N PRO A 49 -13.63 12.93 -1.73
CA PRO A 49 -12.83 14.13 -1.53
C PRO A 49 -11.67 13.97 -0.53
N MET A 50 -11.87 13.14 0.51
CA MET A 50 -10.83 12.89 1.50
C MET A 50 -9.73 11.99 0.93
N LEU A 51 -10.09 11.02 0.08
CA LEU A 51 -9.13 10.17 -0.62
C LEU A 51 -8.30 10.99 -1.61
N LEU A 52 -8.93 11.87 -2.39
CA LEU A 52 -8.23 12.76 -3.34
C LEU A 52 -7.28 13.73 -2.64
N ALA A 53 -7.62 14.13 -1.40
CA ALA A 53 -6.78 14.98 -0.56
C ALA A 53 -5.74 14.20 0.26
N LEU A 54 -5.72 12.86 0.21
CA LEU A 54 -4.78 12.04 0.96
C LEU A 54 -3.36 12.25 0.43
N PRO A 55 -2.42 12.78 1.24
CA PRO A 55 -1.04 12.92 0.82
C PRO A 55 -0.39 11.56 0.57
N ILE A 56 0.42 11.47 -0.49
CA ILE A 56 1.24 10.30 -0.76
C ILE A 56 2.69 10.75 -0.89
N LYS A 57 3.59 10.00 -0.27
CA LYS A 57 5.02 10.12 -0.52
C LYS A 57 5.61 8.74 -0.80
N VAL A 58 6.21 8.58 -1.96
CA VAL A 58 6.89 7.35 -2.37
C VAL A 58 8.38 7.59 -2.32
N ILE A 59 9.11 6.70 -1.66
CA ILE A 59 10.57 6.69 -1.65
C ILE A 59 11.02 5.56 -2.56
N MET A 60 11.78 5.93 -3.58
CA MET A 60 12.39 5.02 -4.54
C MET A 60 13.64 4.38 -3.93
N CYS A 61 14.09 3.26 -4.48
CA CYS A 61 15.31 2.59 -4.02
C CYS A 61 16.59 3.42 -4.20
N SER A 62 16.59 4.36 -5.15
CA SER A 62 17.64 5.37 -5.28
C SER A 62 17.67 6.39 -4.14
N GLY A 63 16.66 6.40 -3.27
CA GLY A 63 16.45 7.42 -2.24
C GLY A 63 15.64 8.64 -2.71
N ALA A 64 15.34 8.74 -4.01
CA ALA A 64 14.50 9.80 -4.55
C ALA A 64 13.08 9.75 -3.95
N GLY A 65 12.55 10.92 -3.60
CA GLY A 65 11.19 11.07 -3.12
C GLY A 65 10.26 11.57 -4.21
N GLU A 66 9.11 10.93 -4.37
CA GLU A 66 8.02 11.34 -5.26
C GLU A 66 6.75 11.59 -4.44
N SER A 67 5.94 12.58 -4.85
CA SER A 67 4.68 12.92 -4.19
C SER A 67 3.53 12.91 -5.20
N PRO A 68 3.11 11.74 -5.70
CA PRO A 68 2.01 11.67 -6.65
C PRO A 68 0.69 12.05 -5.96
N VAL A 69 -0.28 12.55 -6.73
CA VAL A 69 -1.59 12.97 -6.24
C VAL A 69 -2.66 12.04 -6.80
N PHE A 70 -3.65 11.70 -5.97
CA PHE A 70 -4.80 10.93 -6.42
C PHE A 70 -5.69 11.77 -7.33
N VAL A 71 -6.03 11.22 -8.49
CA VAL A 71 -7.04 11.75 -9.41
C VAL A 71 -8.18 10.75 -9.52
N ALA A 72 -9.42 11.23 -9.43
CA ALA A 72 -10.58 10.37 -9.54
C ALA A 72 -10.65 9.71 -10.93
N THR A 73 -10.81 8.39 -10.96
CA THR A 73 -11.03 7.61 -12.18
C THR A 73 -12.44 7.02 -12.24
N GLY A 74 -13.17 7.09 -11.12
CA GLY A 74 -14.56 6.65 -10.99
C GLY A 74 -15.17 7.20 -9.71
N LEU A 75 -16.41 6.78 -9.40
CA LEU A 75 -17.16 7.29 -8.23
C LEU A 75 -16.52 6.89 -6.89
N ALA A 76 -15.82 5.75 -6.86
CA ALA A 76 -15.19 5.20 -5.66
C ALA A 76 -13.71 4.88 -5.88
N THR A 77 -13.15 5.17 -7.07
CA THR A 77 -11.76 4.84 -7.44
C THR A 77 -10.96 6.09 -7.77
N ALA A 78 -9.71 6.12 -7.31
CA ALA A 78 -8.73 7.13 -7.65
C ALA A 78 -7.39 6.49 -8.00
N LEU A 79 -6.62 7.14 -8.87
CA LEU A 79 -5.31 6.69 -9.31
C LEU A 79 -4.28 7.78 -9.08
N ALA A 80 -3.15 7.42 -8.48
CA ALA A 80 -1.97 8.25 -8.39
C ALA A 80 -0.85 7.61 -9.23
N THR A 81 -0.25 8.38 -10.11
CA THR A 81 0.78 7.91 -11.05
C THR A 81 2.13 8.53 -10.70
N GLY A 82 3.13 7.68 -10.49
CA GLY A 82 4.52 8.10 -10.31
C GLY A 82 5.37 7.83 -11.55
N SER A 83 6.69 7.90 -11.39
CA SER A 83 7.63 7.72 -12.52
C SER A 83 7.60 6.33 -13.14
N THR A 84 7.37 5.30 -12.33
CA THR A 84 7.48 3.88 -12.72
C THR A 84 6.38 3.03 -12.10
N TYR A 85 5.38 3.64 -11.48
CA TYR A 85 4.37 2.92 -10.73
C TYR A 85 3.03 3.63 -10.77
N THR A 86 2.00 2.88 -10.41
CA THR A 86 0.68 3.39 -10.12
C THR A 86 0.24 2.93 -8.74
N ILE A 87 -0.53 3.77 -8.08
CA ILE A 87 -1.22 3.48 -6.84
C ILE A 87 -2.70 3.73 -7.10
N GLU A 88 -3.48 2.67 -7.13
CA GLU A 88 -4.93 2.75 -7.19
C GLU A 88 -5.49 2.65 -5.77
N ALA A 89 -6.45 3.51 -5.46
CA ALA A 89 -7.21 3.46 -4.23
C ALA A 89 -8.71 3.34 -4.55
N THR A 90 -9.38 2.41 -3.87
CA THR A 90 -10.81 2.16 -4.02
C THR A 90 -11.51 2.21 -2.67
N LEU A 91 -12.52 3.07 -2.52
CA LEU A 91 -13.43 3.04 -1.38
C LEU A 91 -14.36 1.83 -1.54
N ILE A 92 -14.11 0.77 -0.79
CA ILE A 92 -14.94 -0.45 -0.81
C ILE A 92 -16.27 -0.18 -0.11
N ASN A 93 -16.22 0.60 0.96
CA ASN A 93 -17.36 1.15 1.69
C ASN A 93 -16.88 2.39 2.47
N VAL A 94 -17.72 2.91 3.36
CA VAL A 94 -17.43 4.14 4.12
C VAL A 94 -16.33 4.01 5.17
N THR A 95 -15.89 2.80 5.52
CA THR A 95 -14.76 2.58 6.45
C THR A 95 -13.58 1.88 5.79
N THR A 96 -13.78 1.10 4.73
CA THR A 96 -12.71 0.29 4.14
C THR A 96 -12.20 0.90 2.85
N THR A 97 -10.90 1.21 2.82
CA THR A 97 -10.18 1.58 1.59
C THR A 97 -9.27 0.44 1.15
N ARG A 98 -9.31 0.12 -0.14
CA ARG A 98 -8.40 -0.81 -0.80
C ARG A 98 -7.31 -0.04 -1.52
N PHE A 99 -6.07 -0.43 -1.33
CA PHE A 99 -4.93 0.07 -2.11
C PHE A 99 -4.34 -1.04 -2.96
N LEU A 100 -3.95 -0.67 -4.18
CA LEU A 100 -3.24 -1.52 -5.12
C LEU A 100 -2.05 -0.74 -5.68
N ILE A 101 -0.85 -1.18 -5.34
CA ILE A 101 0.40 -0.59 -5.80
C ILE A 101 0.97 -1.51 -6.87
N ARG A 102 1.25 -0.98 -8.07
CA ARG A 102 1.87 -1.70 -9.18
C ARG A 102 3.09 -0.95 -9.66
N ASN A 103 4.23 -1.63 -9.76
CA ASN A 103 5.37 -1.07 -10.46
C ASN A 103 5.35 -1.55 -11.92
N THR A 104 5.27 -0.60 -12.83
CA THR A 104 5.10 -0.80 -14.27
C THR A 104 6.35 -0.42 -15.07
N GLY A 105 7.32 0.28 -14.47
CA GLY A 105 8.49 0.78 -15.16
C GLY A 105 9.62 -0.26 -15.19
N MET A 106 10.17 -0.53 -16.37
CA MET A 106 11.32 -1.45 -16.56
C MET A 106 12.66 -0.91 -16.03
N SER A 107 12.67 0.21 -15.32
CA SER A 107 13.91 0.75 -14.76
C SER A 107 14.34 -0.06 -13.54
N ASN A 108 15.64 -0.08 -13.25
CA ASN A 108 16.17 -0.74 -12.05
C ASN A 108 15.89 0.06 -10.76
N ASN A 109 15.07 1.12 -10.81
CA ASN A 109 14.73 1.94 -9.66
C ASN A 109 13.31 1.63 -9.17
N GLY A 110 13.19 0.60 -8.33
CA GLY A 110 11.92 0.19 -7.72
C GLY A 110 11.48 1.09 -6.56
N ILE A 111 10.32 0.77 -5.97
CA ILE A 111 9.81 1.44 -4.77
C ILE A 111 10.44 0.79 -3.54
N LEU A 112 10.90 1.58 -2.58
CA LEU A 112 11.34 1.09 -1.27
C LEU A 112 10.25 1.26 -0.21
N LYS A 113 9.49 2.35 -0.28
CA LYS A 113 8.51 2.70 0.74
C LYS A 113 7.40 3.60 0.17
N VAL A 114 6.18 3.42 0.65
CA VAL A 114 5.05 4.32 0.38
C VAL A 114 4.49 4.81 1.70
N ASN A 115 4.38 6.12 1.87
CA ASN A 115 3.68 6.75 2.97
C ASN A 115 2.35 7.30 2.46
N PHE A 116 1.27 6.92 3.13
CA PHE A 116 -0.06 7.49 2.98
C PHE A 116 -0.36 8.38 4.18
N GLY A 117 -0.76 9.62 3.96
CA GLY A 117 -0.99 10.59 5.01
C GLY A 117 0.31 11.25 5.53
N GLY A 118 0.33 11.58 6.83
CA GLY A 118 1.46 12.21 7.49
C GLY A 118 1.53 13.73 7.38
N MET A 119 0.51 14.39 6.80
CA MET A 119 0.34 15.85 6.85
C MET A 119 -0.98 16.20 7.55
N THR A 120 -1.55 17.37 7.26
CA THR A 120 -2.92 17.68 7.69
C THR A 120 -3.89 17.15 6.63
N GLN A 121 -4.64 16.10 6.97
CA GLN A 121 -5.70 15.56 6.10
C GLN A 121 -6.89 15.04 6.91
N SER A 122 -8.04 14.85 6.28
CA SER A 122 -9.22 14.29 6.98
C SER A 122 -9.22 12.77 7.03
N MET A 123 -8.68 12.07 6.02
CA MET A 123 -8.61 10.62 6.04
C MET A 123 -7.50 10.14 6.99
N VAL A 124 -7.87 9.35 7.99
CA VAL A 124 -6.96 8.69 8.93
C VAL A 124 -7.15 7.19 8.83
N PHE A 125 -6.22 6.42 9.38
CA PHE A 125 -6.26 4.97 9.34
C PHE A 125 -6.62 4.45 10.73
N ASP A 126 -7.54 3.49 10.83
CA ASP A 126 -7.96 2.88 12.10
C ASP A 126 -7.51 1.41 12.21
N ARG A 127 -6.90 1.07 13.34
CA ARG A 127 -6.38 -0.27 13.66
C ARG A 127 -7.41 -1.12 14.39
N THR A 128 -7.25 -2.43 14.34
CA THR A 128 -8.18 -3.36 15.02
C THR A 128 -8.20 -3.21 16.54
N GLN A 129 -7.11 -2.74 17.16
CA GLN A 129 -6.98 -2.64 18.60
C GLN A 129 -6.34 -1.31 19.01
N PRO A 130 -6.72 -0.76 20.19
CA PRO A 130 -7.78 -1.26 21.09
C PRO A 130 -9.20 -1.11 20.53
N SER A 131 -10.10 -2.02 20.92
CA SER A 131 -11.54 -1.93 20.63
C SER A 131 -12.36 -2.18 21.91
N PRO A 132 -13.16 -1.21 22.40
CA PRO A 132 -13.45 0.09 21.78
C PRO A 132 -12.24 1.03 21.82
N GLY A 133 -12.08 1.82 20.77
CA GLY A 133 -10.98 2.77 20.58
C GLY A 133 -11.39 4.23 20.86
N SER A 134 -10.76 5.15 20.14
CA SER A 134 -11.05 6.57 20.06
C SER A 134 -12.53 6.82 19.74
N ALA A 135 -13.12 7.78 20.45
CA ALA A 135 -14.52 8.13 20.26
C ALA A 135 -14.80 8.51 18.79
N GLY A 136 -15.76 7.81 18.18
CA GLY A 136 -16.13 7.97 16.76
C GLY A 136 -15.43 7.00 15.79
N SER A 137 -14.44 6.24 16.27
CA SER A 137 -13.72 5.17 15.58
C SER A 137 -14.21 3.82 16.13
N LEU A 138 -15.33 3.32 15.59
CA LEU A 138 -16.10 2.24 16.22
C LEU A 138 -15.67 0.83 15.77
N THR A 139 -15.08 0.72 14.57
CA THR A 139 -14.61 -0.54 13.99
C THR A 139 -13.31 -0.30 13.26
N GLY A 140 -12.22 -0.88 13.77
CA GLY A 140 -10.92 -0.76 13.14
C GLY A 140 -10.43 -2.03 12.48
N ARG A 141 -9.53 -1.88 11.51
CA ARG A 141 -8.92 -3.00 10.78
C ARG A 141 -7.47 -2.70 10.44
N ASP A 142 -6.60 -3.53 11.01
CA ASP A 142 -5.21 -3.64 10.55
C ASP A 142 -5.14 -3.93 9.04
N VAL A 143 -3.98 -3.69 8.43
CA VAL A 143 -3.79 -3.96 7.00
C VAL A 143 -4.04 -5.44 6.73
N ALA A 144 -5.02 -5.71 5.87
CA ALA A 144 -5.40 -7.03 5.41
C ALA A 144 -4.86 -7.25 4.00
N TYR A 145 -3.76 -8.01 3.90
CA TYR A 145 -3.13 -8.38 2.64
C TYR A 145 -4.07 -9.24 1.77
N LEU A 146 -4.24 -8.86 0.50
CA LEU A 146 -5.12 -9.52 -0.46
C LEU A 146 -4.37 -10.26 -1.56
N GLY A 147 -3.07 -9.97 -1.74
CA GLY A 147 -2.24 -10.61 -2.75
C GLY A 147 -1.13 -9.70 -3.26
N GLY A 148 -0.22 -10.30 -4.01
CA GLY A 148 0.92 -9.61 -4.60
C GLY A 148 1.80 -10.54 -5.42
N SER A 149 2.73 -9.96 -6.16
CA SER A 149 3.75 -10.67 -6.93
C SER A 149 5.12 -10.02 -6.78
N GLY A 150 6.16 -10.83 -6.92
CA GLY A 150 7.56 -10.39 -6.89
C GLY A 150 8.37 -11.05 -5.78
N PHE A 151 9.52 -10.43 -5.50
CA PHE A 151 10.52 -10.86 -4.52
C PHE A 151 10.74 -9.78 -3.46
N TRP A 152 9.81 -9.66 -2.52
CA TRP A 152 9.82 -8.66 -1.46
C TRP A 152 8.93 -9.11 -0.29
N ASN A 153 9.25 -8.61 0.91
CA ASN A 153 8.34 -8.62 2.05
C ASN A 153 7.84 -7.19 2.30
N ALA A 154 6.58 -7.04 2.66
CA ALA A 154 5.97 -5.76 3.01
C ALA A 154 5.55 -5.74 4.48
N GLN A 155 5.82 -4.63 5.16
CA GLN A 155 5.34 -4.34 6.50
C GLN A 155 4.47 -3.08 6.48
N ALA A 156 3.33 -3.13 7.16
CA ALA A 156 2.50 -1.96 7.41
C ALA A 156 2.91 -1.33 8.75
N ILE A 157 3.27 -0.04 8.72
CA ILE A 157 3.73 0.72 9.87
C ILE A 157 2.78 1.88 10.10
N TRP A 158 2.13 1.88 11.25
CA TRP A 158 1.17 2.88 11.69
C TRP A 158 1.89 3.93 12.54
N SER A 159 1.66 5.21 12.29
CA SER A 159 2.36 6.27 13.02
C SER A 159 1.60 7.60 13.03
N SER A 160 2.05 8.49 13.91
CA SER A 160 1.41 9.78 14.21
C SER A 160 -0.01 9.57 14.74
N PRO A 161 -0.13 9.07 15.99
CA PRO A 161 -1.43 8.69 16.54
C PRO A 161 -2.35 9.90 16.68
N ILE A 162 -3.65 9.65 16.55
CA ILE A 162 -4.68 10.68 16.68
C ILE A 162 -5.10 10.83 18.14
N LYS A 163 -5.29 12.09 18.55
CA LYS A 163 -5.91 12.46 19.82
C LYS A 163 -7.20 13.23 19.54
N VAL A 164 -8.33 12.76 20.06
CA VAL A 164 -9.63 13.40 19.88
C VAL A 164 -9.96 14.29 21.09
N GLY A 165 -10.05 15.60 20.85
CA GLY A 165 -10.33 16.60 21.88
C GLY A 165 -9.35 16.54 23.06
N ALA A 166 -9.90 16.52 24.27
CA ALA A 166 -9.10 16.44 25.50
C ALA A 166 -8.76 15.00 25.93
N ALA A 167 -9.28 13.97 25.26
CA ALA A 167 -9.08 12.57 25.65
C ALA A 167 -7.61 12.13 25.48
N ALA A 168 -7.19 11.13 26.24
CA ALA A 168 -5.88 10.50 26.02
C ALA A 168 -5.84 9.78 24.66
N VAL A 169 -4.65 9.67 24.07
CA VAL A 169 -4.41 8.89 22.84
C VAL A 169 -4.75 7.43 23.10
N GLN A 170 -5.63 6.84 22.28
CA GLN A 170 -6.05 5.44 22.41
C GLN A 170 -5.17 4.46 21.60
N ASN A 171 -4.33 4.95 20.67
CA ASN A 171 -3.44 4.12 19.83
C ASN A 171 -4.17 3.14 18.90
N ASP A 172 -5.34 3.53 18.43
CA ASP A 172 -6.14 2.84 17.42
C ASP A 172 -6.12 3.59 16.08
N ALA A 173 -6.26 4.92 16.12
CA ALA A 173 -6.30 5.77 14.94
C ALA A 173 -4.98 6.51 14.69
N TYR A 174 -4.56 6.56 13.43
CA TYR A 174 -3.25 7.09 13.02
C TYR A 174 -3.34 7.99 11.77
N ASN A 175 -2.54 9.04 11.78
CA ASN A 175 -2.46 10.01 10.68
C ASN A 175 -1.62 9.51 9.50
N MET A 176 -0.81 8.46 9.69
CA MET A 176 0.07 7.94 8.64
C MET A 176 0.12 6.42 8.66
N LEU A 177 -0.04 5.85 7.47
CA LEU A 177 0.22 4.46 7.16
C LEU A 177 1.40 4.37 6.20
N THR A 178 2.43 3.63 6.58
CA THR A 178 3.59 3.37 5.74
C THR A 178 3.61 1.90 5.31
N ILE A 179 3.78 1.64 4.02
CA ILE A 179 4.12 0.32 3.49
C ILE A 179 5.61 0.31 3.20
N ASN A 180 6.37 -0.48 3.96
CA ASN A 180 7.81 -0.60 3.82
C ASN A 180 8.18 -1.94 3.19
N PHE A 181 8.96 -1.93 2.12
CA PHE A 181 9.42 -3.14 1.46
C PHE A 181 10.83 -3.53 1.93
N SER A 182 11.09 -4.82 2.11
CA SER A 182 12.40 -5.34 2.53
C SER A 182 13.49 -5.20 1.47
N THR A 183 13.06 -5.11 0.21
CA THR A 183 13.86 -5.04 -1.01
C THR A 183 13.12 -4.14 -2.00
N CYS A 184 13.79 -3.77 -3.09
CA CYS A 184 13.17 -2.95 -4.11
C CYS A 184 11.93 -3.63 -4.71
N PHE A 185 10.83 -2.90 -4.73
CA PHE A 185 9.60 -3.28 -5.39
C PHE A 185 9.68 -2.89 -6.87
N MET A 186 10.18 -3.83 -7.67
CA MET A 186 10.60 -3.68 -9.06
C MET A 186 9.47 -3.86 -10.08
N ALA A 187 9.77 -3.60 -11.35
CA ALA A 187 8.90 -3.82 -12.50
C ALA A 187 8.16 -5.17 -12.44
N GLY A 188 6.85 -5.15 -12.66
CA GLY A 188 5.99 -6.35 -12.65
C GLY A 188 5.54 -6.78 -11.24
N ASN A 189 6.07 -6.17 -10.18
CA ASN A 189 5.58 -6.40 -8.83
C ASN A 189 4.26 -5.66 -8.60
N PHE A 190 3.35 -6.28 -7.86
CA PHE A 190 2.18 -5.61 -7.31
C PHE A 190 1.91 -6.04 -5.87
N ILE A 191 1.25 -5.20 -5.09
CA ILE A 191 0.69 -5.54 -3.78
C ILE A 191 -0.72 -4.94 -3.69
N GLN A 192 -1.64 -5.70 -3.12
CA GLN A 192 -3.00 -5.27 -2.85
C GLN A 192 -3.36 -5.55 -1.39
N PHE A 193 -4.01 -4.58 -0.75
CA PHE A 193 -4.46 -4.72 0.63
C PHE A 193 -5.68 -3.84 0.91
N ASN A 194 -6.44 -4.22 1.93
CA ASN A 194 -7.48 -3.38 2.52
C ASN A 194 -6.98 -2.81 3.85
N VAL A 195 -7.51 -1.65 4.23
CA VAL A 195 -7.30 -1.03 5.54
C VAL A 195 -8.54 -0.26 5.96
N ASP A 196 -8.78 -0.15 7.26
CA ASP A 196 -9.84 0.73 7.76
C ASP A 196 -9.39 2.20 7.76
N THR A 197 -10.32 3.07 7.40
CA THR A 197 -10.12 4.48 7.15
C THR A 197 -11.29 5.27 7.68
N ASP A 198 -10.98 6.23 8.54
CA ASP A 198 -11.94 7.10 9.19
C ASP A 198 -11.75 8.56 8.78
N LYS A 199 -12.75 9.37 9.11
CA LYS A 199 -12.70 10.81 8.96
C LYS A 199 -12.32 11.45 10.30
N ALA A 200 -11.26 12.22 10.31
CA ALA A 200 -10.92 13.18 11.35
C ALA A 200 -11.33 14.61 10.93
N GLY A 201 -11.86 15.36 11.90
CA GLY A 201 -12.30 16.76 11.75
C GLY A 201 -11.98 17.60 12.97
#